data_AF-A0A927VUV0-F1
#
_entry.id   AF-A0A927VUV0-F1
#
_cell.length_a   1.000
_cell.length_b   1.000
_cell.length_c   1.000
_cell.angle_alpha   90.00
_cell.angle_beta   90.00
_cell.angle_gamma   90.00
#
_symmetry.space_group_name_H-M   'P 1'
#
loop_
_entity.id
_entity.type
_entity.pdbx_description
1 polymer ?
#
loop_
_entity_poly.entity_id
_entity_poly.type
_entity_poly.pdbx_seq_one_letter_code
_entity_poly.pdbx_strand_id
1 'polypeptide(L)'
;MDYNRFDRFFVTLDGQDSDFAMRQTAGGSGHIKIETGEGRGAMRISVRNLRYFDNEYVYKLILFGVSEGKNIYAIIGTVNVSKIGNGETYFRFVPADLDGAGHELADFSYAVVAAVSTKNDEEPLRPVLKGELGICDEDKVCDAGEESSEEERICYNSYYNRYLLEICERISSETDVYDRIVPFSEDVTDAVWVKMGMDERIPVVSPGAEILRDRYRHYIFGKGEKDYFIGVPGRFLRDEQPEEGESGFTLWQPIIGAEELNAMSEEASLEARLQAYGYWIVAIRRENGDILEA
;
A
#
# COMPACT_ATOMS: atom_id res chain seq x y z
N MET A 1 -17.74 13.09 -15.47
CA MET A 1 -18.64 12.80 -16.63
C MET A 1 -20.09 13.21 -16.32
N ASP A 2 -20.98 13.45 -17.29
CA ASP A 2 -22.42 13.65 -17.03
C ASP A 2 -23.20 12.33 -17.14
N TYR A 3 -23.42 11.67 -16.01
CA TYR A 3 -24.11 10.37 -15.94
C TYR A 3 -25.64 10.45 -16.06
N ASN A 4 -26.21 11.64 -16.26
CA ASN A 4 -27.62 11.79 -16.60
C ASN A 4 -27.88 11.57 -18.10
N ARG A 5 -26.83 11.68 -18.91
CA ARG A 5 -26.88 11.38 -20.34
C ARG A 5 -26.58 9.91 -20.59
N PHE A 6 -27.23 9.34 -21.61
CA PHE A 6 -26.96 7.97 -22.03
C PHE A 6 -25.66 7.90 -22.81
N ASP A 7 -24.66 7.22 -22.25
CA ASP A 7 -23.38 6.96 -22.90
C ASP A 7 -23.10 5.45 -22.97
N ARG A 8 -22.41 5.04 -24.03
CA ARG A 8 -22.03 3.65 -24.28
C ARG A 8 -20.62 3.60 -24.86
N PHE A 9 -19.79 2.76 -24.29
CA PHE A 9 -18.44 2.51 -24.79
C PHE A 9 -18.01 1.05 -24.56
N PHE A 10 -16.94 0.68 -25.24
CA PHE A 10 -16.41 -0.69 -25.25
C PHE A 10 -14.96 -0.67 -24.84
N VAL A 11 -14.58 -1.65 -24.01
CA VAL A 11 -13.19 -1.90 -23.62
C VAL A 11 -12.80 -3.26 -24.16
N THR A 12 -11.70 -3.33 -24.91
CA THR A 12 -11.09 -4.59 -25.31
C THR A 12 -10.17 -5.08 -24.20
N LEU A 13 -10.21 -6.38 -23.89
CA LEU A 13 -9.34 -7.01 -22.91
C LEU A 13 -8.41 -8.02 -23.61
N ASP A 14 -7.11 -7.83 -23.41
CA ASP A 14 -6.06 -8.67 -23.99
C ASP A 14 -5.47 -9.61 -22.94
N GLY A 15 -5.15 -10.84 -23.37
CA GLY A 15 -4.57 -11.87 -22.51
C GLY A 15 -3.20 -11.51 -21.96
N GLN A 16 -3.01 -11.71 -20.67
CA GLN A 16 -1.77 -11.41 -19.94
C GLN A 16 -1.00 -12.67 -19.57
N ASP A 17 -1.71 -13.79 -19.32
CA ASP A 17 -1.11 -15.05 -18.90
C ASP A 17 -1.64 -16.22 -19.76
N SER A 18 -0.73 -16.90 -20.46
CA SER A 18 -1.04 -18.04 -21.32
C SER A 18 -1.40 -19.31 -20.55
N ASP A 19 -0.98 -19.45 -19.29
CA ASP A 19 -1.25 -20.63 -18.46
C ASP A 19 -2.73 -20.74 -18.09
N PHE A 20 -3.42 -19.60 -18.13
CA PHE A 20 -4.87 -19.47 -17.93
C PHE A 20 -5.66 -19.47 -19.24
N ALA A 21 -5.00 -19.68 -20.39
CA ALA A 21 -5.68 -19.90 -21.66
C ALA A 21 -6.16 -21.35 -21.81
N MET A 22 -7.39 -21.56 -22.30
CA MET A 22 -7.90 -22.91 -22.54
C MET A 22 -7.16 -23.62 -23.68
N ARG A 23 -6.86 -22.88 -24.76
CA ARG A 23 -6.07 -23.34 -25.90
C ARG A 23 -4.77 -22.54 -25.93
N GLN A 24 -3.63 -23.21 -25.82
CA GLN A 24 -2.32 -22.57 -25.82
C GLN A 24 -1.94 -21.91 -27.15
N THR A 25 -2.67 -22.21 -28.24
CA THR A 25 -2.43 -21.63 -29.57
C THR A 25 -2.93 -20.19 -29.72
N ALA A 26 -3.71 -19.68 -28.77
CA ALA A 26 -4.22 -18.31 -28.76
C ALA A 26 -4.30 -17.80 -27.31
N GLY A 27 -4.09 -16.51 -27.08
CA GLY A 27 -4.28 -15.91 -25.75
C GLY A 27 -5.74 -15.92 -25.32
N GLY A 28 -5.98 -15.67 -24.02
CA GLY A 28 -7.30 -15.24 -23.56
C GLY A 28 -7.68 -13.91 -24.20
N SER A 29 -8.97 -13.66 -24.39
CA SER A 29 -9.47 -12.35 -24.84
C SER A 29 -10.82 -12.04 -24.22
N GLY A 30 -11.15 -10.76 -24.14
CA GLY A 30 -12.46 -10.33 -23.68
C GLY A 30 -12.85 -8.97 -24.22
N HIS A 31 -14.09 -8.60 -23.97
CA HIS A 31 -14.56 -7.23 -24.14
C HIS A 31 -15.56 -6.90 -23.03
N ILE A 32 -15.55 -5.65 -22.63
CA ILE A 32 -16.52 -5.09 -21.69
C ILE A 32 -17.34 -4.06 -22.45
N LYS A 33 -18.66 -4.19 -22.37
CA LYS A 33 -19.60 -3.15 -22.80
C LYS A 33 -20.10 -2.43 -21.56
N ILE A 34 -19.95 -1.11 -21.53
CA ILE A 34 -20.42 -0.27 -20.43
C ILE A 34 -21.49 0.67 -20.96
N GLU A 35 -22.59 0.78 -20.19
CA GLU A 35 -23.72 1.66 -20.47
C GLU A 35 -24.03 2.47 -19.21
N THR A 36 -24.05 3.79 -19.32
CA THR A 36 -24.42 4.72 -18.24
C THR A 36 -25.61 5.56 -18.66
N GLY A 37 -26.46 5.94 -17.71
CA GLY A 37 -27.58 6.87 -17.93
C GLY A 37 -28.51 6.93 -16.72
N GLU A 38 -29.17 8.07 -16.52
CA GLU A 38 -30.06 8.31 -15.38
C GLU A 38 -29.41 7.99 -14.00
N GLY A 39 -28.10 8.23 -13.87
CA GLY A 39 -27.35 7.92 -12.65
C GLY A 39 -27.16 6.42 -12.37
N ARG A 40 -27.41 5.56 -13.36
CA ARG A 40 -27.23 4.10 -13.26
C ARG A 40 -26.26 3.58 -14.32
N GLY A 41 -25.54 2.53 -13.96
CA GLY A 41 -24.57 1.86 -14.81
C GLY A 41 -24.88 0.39 -14.98
N ALA A 42 -24.63 -0.12 -16.18
CA ALA A 42 -24.66 -1.54 -16.49
C ALA A 42 -23.38 -1.93 -17.24
N MET A 43 -22.75 -3.02 -16.80
CA MET A 43 -21.55 -3.57 -17.40
C MET A 43 -21.80 -5.01 -17.83
N ARG A 44 -21.47 -5.33 -19.08
CA ARG A 44 -21.49 -6.71 -19.61
C ARG A 44 -20.08 -7.07 -20.02
N ILE A 45 -19.51 -8.06 -19.36
CA ILE A 45 -18.22 -8.64 -19.74
C ILE A 45 -18.44 -9.95 -20.49
N SER A 46 -17.73 -10.10 -21.60
CA SER A 46 -17.66 -11.34 -22.38
C SER A 46 -16.20 -11.76 -22.50
N VAL A 47 -15.89 -12.98 -22.11
CA VAL A 47 -14.53 -13.55 -22.17
C VAL A 47 -14.50 -14.81 -23.03
N ARG A 48 -13.36 -15.05 -23.66
CA ARG A 48 -13.12 -16.21 -24.53
C ARG A 48 -11.75 -16.81 -24.24
N ASN A 49 -11.69 -18.13 -24.44
CA ASN A 49 -10.47 -18.92 -24.30
C ASN A 49 -9.84 -18.86 -22.90
N LEU A 50 -10.63 -18.68 -21.84
CA LEU A 50 -10.16 -18.78 -20.45
C LEU A 50 -10.30 -20.22 -19.93
N ARG A 51 -9.36 -20.69 -19.13
CA ARG A 51 -9.39 -22.03 -18.55
C ARG A 51 -10.52 -22.15 -17.52
N TYR A 52 -11.30 -23.23 -17.57
CA TYR A 52 -12.28 -23.52 -16.53
C TYR A 52 -11.63 -24.26 -15.37
N PHE A 53 -12.00 -23.89 -14.14
CA PHE A 53 -11.57 -24.55 -12.91
C PHE A 53 -12.80 -24.96 -12.08
N ASP A 54 -12.81 -26.21 -11.60
CA ASP A 54 -13.94 -26.80 -10.87
C ASP A 54 -13.83 -26.59 -9.34
N ASN A 55 -13.45 -25.36 -8.92
CA ASN A 55 -13.11 -24.93 -7.53
C ASN A 55 -11.60 -24.86 -7.19
N GLU A 56 -10.76 -24.45 -8.14
CA GLU A 56 -9.35 -24.12 -7.87
C GLU A 56 -9.12 -22.61 -7.96
N TYR A 57 -9.66 -21.98 -9.00
CA TYR A 57 -9.64 -20.54 -9.18
C TYR A 57 -11.04 -20.01 -9.48
N VAL A 58 -11.31 -18.79 -9.03
CA VAL A 58 -12.44 -17.96 -9.46
C VAL A 58 -11.91 -16.70 -10.15
N TYR A 59 -12.57 -16.30 -11.23
CA TYR A 59 -12.20 -15.08 -11.94
C TYR A 59 -12.96 -13.89 -11.35
N LYS A 60 -12.26 -12.81 -11.03
CA LYS A 60 -12.86 -11.54 -10.58
C LYS A 60 -12.54 -10.43 -11.56
N LEU A 61 -13.53 -9.60 -11.85
CA LEU A 61 -13.35 -8.33 -12.56
C LEU A 61 -13.04 -7.23 -11.54
N ILE A 62 -11.91 -6.56 -11.74
CA ILE A 62 -11.40 -5.48 -10.90
C ILE A 62 -11.12 -4.28 -11.81
N LEU A 63 -11.62 -3.10 -11.44
CA LEU A 63 -11.22 -1.86 -12.08
C LEU A 63 -10.13 -1.19 -11.23
N PHE A 64 -9.14 -0.62 -11.90
CA PHE A 64 -8.05 0.13 -11.27
C PHE A 64 -8.01 1.54 -11.81
N GLY A 65 -7.71 2.49 -10.93
CA GLY A 65 -7.73 3.90 -11.24
C GLY A 65 -6.77 4.69 -10.37
N VAL A 66 -6.72 5.99 -10.64
CA VAL A 66 -6.01 6.95 -9.80
C VAL A 66 -6.96 8.11 -9.52
N SER A 67 -7.29 8.31 -8.25
CA SER A 67 -8.07 9.48 -7.80
C SER A 67 -7.28 10.23 -6.75
N GLU A 68 -7.20 11.55 -6.88
CA GLU A 68 -6.41 12.44 -6.00
C GLU A 68 -4.95 12.00 -5.79
N GLY A 69 -4.34 11.39 -6.81
CA GLY A 69 -2.96 10.88 -6.75
C GLY A 69 -2.78 9.55 -6.00
N LYS A 70 -3.88 8.90 -5.59
CA LYS A 70 -3.86 7.57 -4.96
C LYS A 70 -4.41 6.51 -5.90
N ASN A 71 -3.80 5.34 -5.88
CA ASN A 71 -4.34 4.16 -6.57
C ASN A 71 -5.64 3.73 -5.89
N ILE A 72 -6.70 3.66 -6.67
CA ILE A 72 -8.01 3.15 -6.24
C ILE A 72 -8.33 1.87 -7.01
N TYR A 73 -9.15 1.01 -6.42
CA TYR A 73 -9.63 -0.20 -7.09
C TYR A 73 -11.07 -0.53 -6.68
N ALA A 74 -11.81 -1.14 -7.60
CA ALA A 74 -13.17 -1.59 -7.38
C ALA A 74 -13.32 -3.06 -7.80
N ILE A 75 -13.72 -3.93 -6.88
CA ILE A 75 -14.06 -5.33 -7.21
C ILE A 75 -15.51 -5.35 -7.70
N ILE A 76 -15.70 -5.48 -9.00
CA ILE A 76 -17.03 -5.46 -9.63
C ILE A 76 -17.79 -6.77 -9.38
N GLY A 77 -17.07 -7.90 -9.40
CA GLY A 77 -17.65 -9.20 -9.09
C GLY A 77 -16.99 -10.37 -9.81
N THR A 78 -17.61 -11.54 -9.70
CA THR A 78 -17.12 -12.80 -10.28
C THR A 78 -17.48 -12.91 -11.76
N VAL A 79 -16.51 -13.27 -12.60
CA VAL A 79 -16.69 -13.56 -14.03
C VAL A 79 -16.90 -15.07 -14.20
N ASN A 80 -18.09 -15.46 -14.64
CA ASN A 80 -18.42 -16.88 -14.83
C ASN A 80 -17.86 -17.39 -16.16
N VAL A 81 -17.02 -18.42 -16.09
CA VAL A 81 -16.44 -19.10 -17.26
C VAL A 81 -17.05 -20.50 -17.37
N SER A 82 -17.45 -20.89 -18.58
CA SER A 82 -17.97 -22.23 -18.88
C SER A 82 -16.84 -23.22 -19.14
N LYS A 83 -17.16 -24.52 -19.12
CA LYS A 83 -16.19 -25.62 -19.40
C LYS A 83 -15.52 -25.55 -20.78
N ILE A 84 -16.10 -24.79 -21.72
CA ILE A 84 -15.55 -24.55 -23.06
C ILE A 84 -14.78 -23.23 -23.17
N GLY A 85 -14.49 -22.59 -22.03
CA GLY A 85 -13.63 -21.42 -21.91
C GLY A 85 -14.23 -20.09 -22.33
N ASN A 86 -15.55 -20.04 -22.52
CA ASN A 86 -16.29 -18.81 -22.77
C ASN A 86 -17.06 -18.39 -21.53
N GLY A 87 -17.17 -17.10 -21.28
CA GLY A 87 -17.91 -16.55 -20.16
C GLY A 87 -18.64 -15.28 -20.53
N GLU A 88 -19.80 -15.08 -19.93
CA GLU A 88 -20.53 -13.82 -20.02
C GLU A 88 -21.13 -13.50 -18.66
N THR A 89 -20.95 -12.27 -18.18
CA THR A 89 -21.47 -11.84 -16.89
C THR A 89 -21.93 -10.39 -16.94
N TYR A 90 -22.99 -10.09 -16.19
CA TYR A 90 -23.65 -8.80 -16.14
C TYR A 90 -23.57 -8.22 -14.74
N PHE A 91 -23.18 -6.96 -14.64
CA PHE A 91 -23.08 -6.21 -13.40
C PHE A 91 -23.89 -4.93 -13.49
N ARG A 92 -24.47 -4.52 -12.36
CA ARG A 92 -25.09 -3.21 -12.19
C ARG A 92 -24.29 -2.42 -11.17
N PHE A 93 -24.17 -1.12 -11.39
CA PHE A 93 -23.40 -0.23 -10.54
C PHE A 93 -23.97 1.19 -10.56
N VAL A 94 -23.51 2.03 -9.64
CA VAL A 94 -23.80 3.47 -9.60
C VAL A 94 -22.58 4.19 -10.19
N PRO A 95 -22.67 4.87 -11.35
CA PRO A 95 -21.48 5.43 -12.00
C PRO A 95 -20.79 6.54 -11.20
N ALA A 96 -21.51 7.25 -10.34
CA ALA A 96 -20.97 8.28 -9.46
C ALA A 96 -20.39 7.74 -8.14
N ASP A 97 -20.56 6.44 -7.88
CA ASP A 97 -20.08 5.77 -6.66
C ASP A 97 -19.87 4.27 -6.98
N LEU A 98 -18.84 3.99 -7.78
CA LEU A 98 -18.61 2.67 -8.36
C LEU A 98 -18.19 1.65 -7.30
N ASP A 99 -17.41 2.09 -6.33
CA ASP A 99 -16.79 1.25 -5.30
C ASP A 99 -17.46 1.37 -3.93
N GLY A 100 -18.45 2.24 -3.77
CA GLY A 100 -19.10 2.52 -2.50
C GLY A 100 -18.29 3.46 -1.58
N ALA A 101 -17.17 4.00 -2.07
CA ALA A 101 -16.32 4.94 -1.36
C ALA A 101 -16.39 6.37 -1.97
N GLY A 102 -17.28 6.60 -2.93
CA GLY A 102 -17.50 7.87 -3.58
C GLY A 102 -16.67 8.12 -4.84
N HIS A 103 -15.96 7.10 -5.37
CA HIS A 103 -15.21 7.26 -6.62
C HIS A 103 -16.11 7.00 -7.84
N GLU A 104 -16.03 7.89 -8.84
CA GLU A 104 -16.83 7.77 -10.05
C GLU A 104 -16.17 6.85 -11.09
N LEU A 105 -16.94 6.38 -12.06
CA LEU A 105 -16.46 5.49 -13.13
C LEU A 105 -15.28 6.09 -13.91
N ALA A 106 -15.25 7.41 -14.06
CA ALA A 106 -14.17 8.11 -14.78
C ALA A 106 -12.85 8.13 -14.01
N ASP A 107 -12.85 7.83 -12.71
CA ASP A 107 -11.63 7.73 -11.91
C ASP A 107 -10.84 6.43 -12.22
N PHE A 108 -11.45 5.49 -12.94
CA PHE A 108 -10.85 4.19 -13.28
C PHE A 108 -10.33 4.14 -14.72
N SER A 109 -9.06 3.75 -14.87
CA SER A 109 -8.34 3.73 -16.15
C SER A 109 -8.14 2.33 -16.71
N TYR A 110 -8.15 1.29 -15.87
CA TYR A 110 -7.91 -0.09 -16.30
C TYR A 110 -8.99 -1.04 -15.82
N ALA A 111 -9.31 -2.02 -16.65
CA ALA A 111 -10.12 -3.17 -16.30
C ALA A 111 -9.27 -4.45 -16.34
N VAL A 112 -9.28 -5.23 -15.27
CA VAL A 112 -8.49 -6.46 -15.12
C VAL A 112 -9.39 -7.61 -14.73
N VAL A 113 -9.26 -8.73 -15.42
CA VAL A 113 -9.80 -10.02 -14.96
C VAL A 113 -8.67 -10.78 -14.29
N ALA A 114 -8.78 -11.02 -12.99
CA ALA A 114 -7.78 -11.75 -12.22
C ALA A 114 -8.30 -13.13 -11.78
N ALA A 115 -7.45 -14.16 -11.86
CA ALA A 115 -7.70 -15.45 -11.25
C ALA A 115 -7.32 -15.39 -9.76
N VAL A 116 -8.23 -15.84 -8.91
CA VAL A 116 -8.10 -15.85 -7.45
C VAL A 116 -8.23 -17.29 -6.98
N SER A 117 -7.21 -17.78 -6.25
CA SER A 117 -7.24 -19.14 -5.71
C SER A 117 -8.37 -19.28 -4.69
N THR A 118 -9.12 -20.38 -4.74
CA THR A 118 -10.13 -20.71 -3.72
C THR A 118 -9.60 -21.68 -2.67
N LYS A 119 -8.33 -22.08 -2.78
CA LYS A 119 -7.68 -23.06 -1.89
C LYS A 119 -6.51 -22.47 -1.11
N ASN A 120 -5.87 -21.44 -1.64
CA ASN A 120 -4.72 -20.79 -1.03
C ASN A 120 -4.92 -19.28 -1.02
N ASP A 121 -5.33 -18.74 0.13
CA ASP A 121 -5.59 -17.30 0.30
C ASP A 121 -4.30 -16.45 0.28
N GLU A 122 -3.12 -17.08 0.43
CA GLU A 122 -1.81 -16.41 0.31
C GLU A 122 -1.32 -16.33 -1.14
N GLU A 123 -1.97 -17.03 -2.08
CA GLU A 123 -1.57 -16.97 -3.48
C GLU A 123 -1.90 -15.58 -4.07
N PRO A 124 -0.94 -14.91 -4.72
CA PRO A 124 -1.20 -13.61 -5.33
C PRO A 124 -2.27 -13.70 -6.41
N LEU A 125 -3.04 -12.61 -6.57
CA LEU A 125 -3.95 -12.44 -7.70
C LEU A 125 -3.15 -12.55 -8.99
N ARG A 126 -3.64 -13.36 -9.94
CA ARG A 126 -3.00 -13.53 -11.25
C ARG A 126 -3.79 -12.78 -12.32
N PRO A 127 -3.31 -11.65 -12.85
CA PRO A 127 -3.96 -10.94 -13.94
C PRO A 127 -4.01 -11.85 -15.18
N VAL A 128 -5.20 -12.09 -15.70
CA VAL A 128 -5.42 -12.98 -16.86
C VAL A 128 -5.81 -12.19 -18.10
N LEU A 129 -6.65 -11.16 -17.94
CA LEU A 129 -6.99 -10.22 -19.01
C LEU A 129 -6.81 -8.79 -18.51
N LYS A 130 -6.39 -7.87 -19.38
CA LYS A 130 -6.27 -6.43 -19.09
C LYS A 130 -6.79 -5.60 -20.26
N GLY A 131 -7.47 -4.50 -19.98
CA GLY A 131 -7.80 -3.47 -20.97
C GLY A 131 -7.85 -2.08 -20.37
N GLU A 132 -7.82 -1.09 -21.25
CA GLU A 132 -7.88 0.33 -20.89
C GLU A 132 -9.31 0.85 -21.03
N LEU A 133 -9.83 1.45 -19.96
CA LEU A 133 -11.03 2.25 -20.00
C LEU A 133 -10.62 3.55 -20.68
N GLY A 134 -10.86 3.68 -21.99
CA GLY A 134 -10.58 4.88 -22.78
C GLY A 134 -11.43 6.11 -22.40
N ILE A 135 -11.68 6.28 -21.10
CA ILE A 135 -12.41 7.34 -20.44
C ILE A 135 -11.36 8.34 -19.93
N CYS A 136 -10.53 8.83 -20.85
CA CYS A 136 -9.59 9.89 -20.54
C CYS A 136 -10.12 11.13 -21.26
N ASP A 137 -10.49 12.17 -20.51
CA ASP A 137 -10.62 13.50 -21.11
C ASP A 137 -9.28 13.85 -21.76
N GLU A 138 -9.29 14.13 -23.07
CA GLU A 138 -8.10 14.52 -23.85
C GLU A 138 -7.47 15.85 -23.37
N ASP A 139 -8.04 16.51 -22.36
CA ASP A 139 -7.63 17.83 -21.85
C ASP A 139 -6.80 17.82 -20.55
N LYS A 140 -6.28 16.67 -20.09
CA LYS A 140 -5.21 16.66 -19.07
C LYS A 140 -3.83 16.58 -19.71
N VAL A 141 -3.50 17.59 -20.51
CA VAL A 141 -2.10 17.94 -20.82
C VAL A 141 -1.64 18.91 -19.73
N CYS A 142 -0.78 18.46 -18.82
CA CYS A 142 0.03 19.38 -18.03
C CYS A 142 1.35 19.62 -18.76
N ASP A 143 1.47 20.87 -19.18
CA ASP A 143 2.45 21.51 -20.06
C ASP A 143 3.89 21.41 -19.54
N ALA A 144 4.84 21.32 -20.47
CA ALA A 144 6.27 21.27 -20.20
C ALA A 144 6.97 22.54 -20.71
N GLY A 145 7.69 23.21 -19.79
CA GLY A 145 8.73 24.21 -20.05
C GLY A 145 8.42 25.59 -19.43
N GLU A 146 9.36 26.34 -18.85
CA GLU A 146 10.77 26.15 -18.53
C GLU A 146 11.18 27.25 -17.50
N GLU A 147 12.05 26.87 -16.57
CA GLU A 147 13.05 27.65 -15.79
C GLU A 147 12.67 28.89 -14.93
N SER A 148 12.76 28.70 -13.61
CA SER A 148 13.58 29.58 -12.76
C SER A 148 14.18 28.80 -11.58
N SER A 149 15.45 29.06 -11.32
CA SER A 149 16.37 28.41 -10.39
C SER A 149 15.92 28.30 -8.94
N GLU A 150 15.71 27.07 -8.48
CA GLU A 150 16.40 26.36 -7.39
C GLU A 150 15.82 24.94 -7.43
N GLU A 151 16.63 23.90 -7.21
CA GLU A 151 16.22 22.50 -7.37
C GLU A 151 15.06 22.12 -6.43
N GLU A 152 13.82 22.38 -6.85
CA GLU A 152 12.62 21.82 -6.23
C GLU A 152 12.59 20.32 -6.59
N ARG A 153 13.19 19.53 -5.69
CA ARG A 153 12.97 18.10 -5.64
C ARG A 153 11.47 17.85 -5.67
N ILE A 154 10.98 17.27 -6.76
CA ILE A 154 9.59 16.79 -6.85
C ILE A 154 9.43 15.71 -5.78
N CYS A 155 8.84 16.11 -4.66
CA CYS A 155 8.67 15.28 -3.49
C CYS A 155 7.39 14.45 -3.65
N TYR A 156 7.52 13.23 -4.18
CA TYR A 156 6.43 12.24 -4.25
C TYR A 156 5.89 11.82 -2.85
N ASN A 157 6.44 12.39 -1.77
CA ASN A 157 6.21 12.07 -0.36
C ASN A 157 5.10 12.91 0.33
N SER A 158 4.58 13.98 -0.29
CA SER A 158 3.71 14.92 0.46
C SER A 158 2.42 14.32 1.06
N TYR A 159 1.81 13.34 0.37
CA TYR A 159 0.66 12.61 0.93
C TYR A 159 1.09 11.66 2.07
N TYR A 160 2.16 10.91 1.88
CA TYR A 160 2.63 9.94 2.87
C TYR A 160 3.10 10.66 4.14
N ASN A 161 3.85 11.76 4.00
CA ASN A 161 4.19 12.66 5.09
C ASN A 161 2.96 13.19 5.83
N ARG A 162 1.93 13.64 5.12
CA ARG A 162 0.68 14.10 5.75
C ARG A 162 -0.02 12.98 6.51
N TYR A 163 -0.10 11.79 5.91
CA TYR A 163 -0.65 10.59 6.56
C TYR A 163 0.14 10.19 7.81
N LEU A 164 1.47 10.21 7.75
CA LEU A 164 2.34 9.97 8.90
C LEU A 164 2.07 10.99 10.01
N LEU A 165 1.95 12.27 9.65
CA LEU A 165 1.68 13.34 10.59
C LEU A 165 0.33 13.15 11.26
N GLU A 166 -0.74 12.90 10.49
CA GLU A 166 -2.09 12.64 11.00
C GLU A 166 -2.12 11.48 12.01
N ILE A 167 -1.41 10.38 11.71
CA ILE A 167 -1.33 9.24 12.64
C ILE A 167 -0.52 9.58 13.88
N CYS A 168 0.64 10.22 13.74
CA CYS A 168 1.47 10.58 14.88
C CYS A 168 0.76 11.58 15.80
N GLU A 169 0.02 12.54 15.24
CA GLU A 169 -0.82 13.46 16.00
C GLU A 169 -1.94 12.74 16.74
N ARG A 170 -2.62 11.79 16.08
CA ARG A 170 -3.65 10.98 16.71
C ARG A 170 -3.09 10.16 17.88
N ILE A 171 -1.99 9.42 17.68
CA ILE A 171 -1.32 8.65 18.75
C ILE A 171 -0.90 9.58 19.90
N SER A 172 -0.29 10.72 19.58
CA SER A 172 0.11 11.76 20.54
C SER A 172 -1.06 12.36 21.34
N SER A 173 -2.28 12.35 20.78
CA SER A 173 -3.50 12.82 21.45
C SER A 173 -4.20 11.75 22.28
N GLU A 174 -4.09 10.48 21.88
CA GLU A 174 -4.76 9.33 22.52
C GLU A 174 -3.93 8.73 23.67
N THR A 175 -2.61 8.94 23.66
CA THR A 175 -1.69 8.36 24.66
C THR A 175 -1.76 9.11 25.99
N ASP A 176 -2.05 8.39 27.07
CA ASP A 176 -2.20 8.95 28.41
C ASP A 176 -0.84 9.08 29.12
N VAL A 177 -0.76 9.96 30.13
CA VAL A 177 0.44 10.19 30.94
C VAL A 177 0.90 8.93 31.67
N TYR A 178 -0.02 7.99 31.93
CA TYR A 178 0.26 6.75 32.65
C TYR A 178 0.92 5.65 31.79
N ASP A 179 0.94 5.78 30.46
CA ASP A 179 1.52 4.80 29.53
C ASP A 179 3.00 5.08 29.23
N ARG A 180 3.59 6.07 29.91
CA ARG A 180 4.96 6.53 29.70
C ARG A 180 5.98 5.48 30.15
N ILE A 181 6.99 5.28 29.32
CA ILE A 181 8.13 4.41 29.60
C ILE A 181 9.43 5.21 29.55
N VAL A 182 10.48 4.68 30.16
CA VAL A 182 11.85 5.20 30.06
C VAL A 182 12.71 4.07 29.48
N PRO A 183 12.79 3.95 28.14
CA PRO A 183 13.47 2.82 27.50
C PRO A 183 15.00 2.93 27.55
N PHE A 184 15.55 4.14 27.70
CA PHE A 184 16.97 4.45 27.57
C PHE A 184 17.52 5.08 28.87
N SER A 185 18.77 4.76 29.24
CA SER A 185 19.43 5.44 30.37
C SER A 185 19.87 6.86 30.01
N GLU A 186 20.36 7.02 28.79
CA GLU A 186 20.72 8.28 28.15
C GLU A 186 19.96 8.35 26.83
N ASP A 187 18.89 9.14 26.79
CA ASP A 187 18.09 9.30 25.57
C ASP A 187 18.61 10.47 24.74
N VAL A 188 19.12 10.20 23.55
CA VAL A 188 19.64 11.24 22.63
C VAL A 188 18.53 12.02 21.92
N THR A 189 17.27 11.57 22.01
CA THR A 189 16.13 12.22 21.34
C THR A 189 15.39 13.22 22.22
N ASP A 190 15.64 13.21 23.54
CA ASP A 190 14.88 13.95 24.56
C ASP A 190 13.35 13.77 24.46
N ALA A 191 12.90 12.63 23.93
CA ALA A 191 11.49 12.39 23.65
C ALA A 191 10.75 11.79 24.85
N VAL A 192 9.44 12.05 24.92
CA VAL A 192 8.56 11.34 25.86
C VAL A 192 8.06 10.07 25.20
N TRP A 193 8.45 8.92 25.74
CA TRP A 193 8.20 7.60 25.15
C TRP A 193 6.98 6.90 25.75
N VAL A 194 6.24 6.21 24.90
CA VAL A 194 5.15 5.28 25.25
C VAL A 194 5.35 3.97 24.50
N LYS A 195 4.90 2.86 25.10
CA LYS A 195 4.94 1.54 24.47
C LYS A 195 3.62 1.26 23.76
N MET A 196 3.70 0.91 22.48
CA MET A 196 2.56 0.58 21.64
C MET A 196 2.45 -0.93 21.50
N GLY A 197 1.25 -1.48 21.66
CA GLY A 197 0.97 -2.90 21.62
C GLY A 197 0.85 -3.44 20.19
N MET A 198 0.15 -4.57 20.04
CA MET A 198 -0.09 -5.20 18.73
C MET A 198 -1.34 -4.71 18.03
N ASP A 199 -2.27 -4.11 18.77
CA ASP A 199 -3.52 -3.60 18.19
C ASP A 199 -3.26 -2.29 17.43
N GLU A 200 -2.17 -1.60 17.75
CA GLU A 200 -1.72 -0.39 17.10
C GLU A 200 -0.72 -0.72 15.97
N ARG A 201 -1.06 -0.35 14.73
CA ARG A 201 -0.15 -0.52 13.60
C ARG A 201 0.95 0.54 13.62
N ILE A 202 2.16 0.12 13.24
CA ILE A 202 3.26 1.05 13.02
C ILE A 202 2.90 2.05 11.90
N PRO A 203 3.09 3.37 12.10
CA PRO A 203 2.71 4.37 11.10
C PRO A 203 3.53 4.30 9.80
N VAL A 204 4.80 3.89 9.93
CA VAL A 204 5.79 3.90 8.85
C VAL A 204 5.68 2.64 8.00
N VAL A 205 5.64 2.83 6.68
CA VAL A 205 5.73 1.76 5.68
C VAL A 205 7.18 1.27 5.60
N SER A 206 7.50 0.31 6.45
CA SER A 206 8.78 -0.39 6.45
C SER A 206 8.52 -1.88 6.76
N PRO A 207 8.66 -2.77 5.76
CA PRO A 207 8.50 -4.21 5.96
C PRO A 207 9.42 -4.75 7.06
N GLY A 208 10.66 -4.29 7.13
CA GLY A 208 11.63 -4.66 8.17
C GLY A 208 11.17 -4.24 9.56
N ALA A 209 10.68 -3.01 9.70
CA ALA A 209 10.14 -2.53 10.97
C ALA A 209 8.88 -3.30 11.39
N GLU A 210 8.01 -3.67 10.44
CA GLU A 210 6.82 -4.49 10.71
C GLU A 210 7.19 -5.91 11.17
N ILE A 211 8.16 -6.56 10.52
CA ILE A 211 8.68 -7.88 10.92
C ILE A 211 9.22 -7.84 12.36
N LEU A 212 9.97 -6.80 12.72
CA LEU A 212 10.51 -6.65 14.07
C LEU A 212 9.40 -6.37 15.10
N ARG A 213 8.47 -5.47 14.78
CA ARG A 213 7.30 -5.19 15.62
C ARG A 213 6.49 -6.46 15.88
N ASP A 214 6.29 -7.30 14.87
CA ASP A 214 5.53 -8.56 15.02
C ASP A 214 6.30 -9.61 15.83
N ARG A 215 7.61 -9.72 15.62
CA ARG A 215 8.49 -10.61 16.38
C ARG A 215 8.48 -10.27 17.88
N TYR A 216 8.62 -9.00 18.22
CA TYR A 216 8.73 -8.53 19.60
C TYR A 216 7.38 -8.10 20.19
N ARG A 217 6.32 -8.09 19.38
CA ARG A 217 4.92 -7.83 19.76
C ARG A 217 4.68 -6.40 20.30
N HIS A 218 5.52 -5.44 19.92
CA HIS A 218 5.38 -4.02 20.27
C HIS A 218 6.30 -3.13 19.43
N TYR A 219 6.03 -1.83 19.47
CA TYR A 219 6.98 -0.77 19.11
C TYR A 219 6.88 0.35 20.16
N ILE A 220 7.74 1.35 20.10
CA ILE A 220 7.68 2.53 20.97
C ILE A 220 7.43 3.78 20.15
N PHE A 221 6.65 4.70 20.70
CA PHE A 221 6.38 6.00 20.09
C PHE A 221 6.92 7.10 21.01
N GLY A 222 7.69 8.01 20.44
CA GLY A 222 8.32 9.12 21.14
C GLY A 222 7.76 10.46 20.66
N LYS A 223 7.48 11.36 21.58
CA LYS A 223 7.11 12.75 21.27
C LYS A 223 8.19 13.71 21.75
N GLY A 224 8.91 14.29 20.80
CA GLY A 224 9.86 15.38 21.05
C GLY A 224 9.23 16.76 20.80
N GLU A 225 10.04 17.81 20.97
CA GLU A 225 9.61 19.18 20.70
C GLU A 225 9.36 19.42 19.21
N LYS A 226 10.30 19.01 18.35
CA LYS A 226 10.27 19.25 16.90
C LYS A 226 9.87 18.04 16.07
N ASP A 227 10.08 16.85 16.61
CA ASP A 227 9.97 15.59 15.87
C ASP A 227 9.16 14.56 16.68
N TYR A 228 8.47 13.68 15.97
CA TYR A 228 7.97 12.41 16.49
C TYR A 228 8.99 11.33 16.22
N PHE A 229 9.06 10.32 17.09
CA PHE A 229 9.99 9.21 16.97
C PHE A 229 9.23 7.89 17.00
N ILE A 230 9.70 6.93 16.21
CA ILE A 230 9.18 5.57 16.23
C ILE A 230 10.36 4.64 16.41
N GLY A 231 10.31 3.82 17.46
CA GLY A 231 11.34 2.82 17.76
C GLY A 231 10.81 1.41 17.57
N VAL A 232 11.49 0.58 16.77
CA VAL A 232 11.21 -0.86 16.67
C VAL A 232 12.29 -1.69 17.37
N PRO A 233 11.92 -2.73 18.14
CA PRO A 233 12.90 -3.50 18.90
C PRO A 233 13.84 -4.27 17.97
N GLY A 234 15.13 -4.27 18.27
CA GLY A 234 16.13 -5.00 17.50
C GLY A 234 17.51 -4.92 18.12
N ARG A 235 18.40 -5.83 17.70
CA ARG A 235 19.81 -5.80 18.08
C ARG A 235 20.59 -4.92 17.11
N PHE A 236 21.78 -4.50 17.53
CA PHE A 236 22.69 -3.72 16.67
C PHE A 236 23.38 -4.63 15.63
N LEU A 237 22.58 -5.14 14.69
CA LEU A 237 22.97 -6.02 13.60
C LEU A 237 22.40 -5.46 12.30
N ARG A 238 23.18 -5.53 11.22
CA ARG A 238 22.75 -5.05 9.90
C ARG A 238 21.45 -5.73 9.43
N ASP A 239 21.34 -7.03 9.65
CA ASP A 239 20.16 -7.81 9.26
C ASP A 239 18.90 -7.49 10.11
N GLU A 240 19.06 -6.80 11.24
CA GLU A 240 17.96 -6.33 12.08
C GLU A 240 17.73 -4.82 11.98
N GLN A 241 18.49 -4.11 11.13
CA GLN A 241 18.19 -2.73 10.76
C GLN A 241 17.15 -2.74 9.63
N PRO A 242 15.96 -2.12 9.82
CA PRO A 242 14.94 -2.06 8.78
C PRO A 242 15.50 -1.50 7.46
N GLU A 243 15.32 -2.26 6.36
CA GLU A 243 15.83 -1.93 5.02
C GLU A 243 17.29 -1.44 5.00
N GLU A 244 18.13 -1.93 5.91
CA GLU A 244 19.53 -1.48 6.06
C GLU A 244 19.68 0.05 6.25
N GLY A 245 18.63 0.71 6.76
CA GLY A 245 18.57 2.15 7.02
C GLY A 245 17.83 2.98 5.95
N GLU A 246 17.50 2.41 4.78
CA GLU A 246 16.84 3.17 3.70
C GLU A 246 15.43 3.67 4.09
N SER A 247 14.79 3.05 5.07
CA SER A 247 13.47 3.45 5.60
C SER A 247 13.54 4.54 6.68
N GLY A 248 14.73 5.07 6.98
CA GLY A 248 14.95 6.12 7.98
C GLY A 248 15.25 5.61 9.40
N PHE A 249 15.21 4.29 9.62
CA PHE A 249 15.62 3.66 10.87
C PHE A 249 17.16 3.61 10.97
N THR A 250 17.78 4.77 11.19
CA THR A 250 19.24 4.95 11.18
C THR A 250 19.84 5.00 12.57
N LEU A 251 19.09 5.49 13.55
CA LEU A 251 19.52 5.55 14.94
C LEU A 251 19.25 4.22 15.64
N TRP A 252 20.20 3.74 16.44
CA TRP A 252 19.97 2.64 17.37
C TRP A 252 20.33 3.07 18.77
N GLN A 253 19.43 2.86 19.73
CA GLN A 253 19.69 3.11 21.15
C GLN A 253 19.49 1.82 21.96
N PRO A 254 20.48 1.42 22.79
CA PRO A 254 20.36 0.27 23.69
C PRO A 254 19.28 0.51 24.76
N ILE A 255 18.57 -0.53 25.16
CA ILE A 255 17.69 -0.44 26.32
C ILE A 255 18.50 -0.32 27.62
N ILE A 256 17.88 0.21 28.68
CA ILE A 256 18.48 0.26 30.03
C ILE A 256 19.09 -1.10 30.41
N GLY A 257 20.39 -1.08 30.72
CA GLY A 257 21.22 -2.22 31.10
C GLY A 257 22.00 -2.85 29.94
N ALA A 258 21.68 -2.53 28.69
CA ALA A 258 22.40 -3.03 27.52
C ALA A 258 23.56 -2.11 27.07
N GLU A 259 23.69 -0.92 27.65
CA GLU A 259 24.76 0.05 27.36
C GLU A 259 26.15 -0.52 27.67
N GLU A 260 26.26 -1.29 28.76
CA GLU A 260 27.51 -1.90 29.23
C GLU A 260 28.13 -2.87 28.20
N LEU A 261 27.32 -3.39 27.27
CA LEU A 261 27.76 -4.30 26.21
C LEU A 261 28.52 -3.58 25.10
N ASN A 262 28.49 -2.24 25.04
CA ASN A 262 29.23 -1.42 24.08
C ASN A 262 29.06 -1.87 22.61
N ALA A 263 27.87 -2.37 22.23
CA ALA A 263 27.63 -3.01 20.94
C ALA A 263 27.88 -2.11 19.71
N MET A 264 27.77 -0.79 19.90
CA MET A 264 28.00 0.22 18.85
C MET A 264 29.49 0.46 18.55
N SER A 265 30.40 0.00 19.42
CA SER A 265 31.84 0.14 19.18
C SER A 265 32.26 -0.68 17.95
N GLU A 266 33.17 -0.13 17.13
CA GLU A 266 33.80 -0.86 16.03
C GLU A 266 34.55 -2.11 16.52
N GLU A 267 35.05 -2.07 17.75
CA GLU A 267 35.78 -3.17 18.40
C GLU A 267 34.87 -4.16 19.14
N ALA A 268 33.55 -3.94 19.13
CA ALA A 268 32.60 -4.80 19.84
C ALA A 268 32.60 -6.23 19.30
N SER A 269 32.62 -7.21 20.21
CA SER A 269 32.53 -8.62 19.83
C SER A 269 31.14 -8.94 19.26
N LEU A 270 31.08 -9.95 18.39
CA LEU A 270 29.80 -10.44 17.86
C LEU A 270 28.87 -10.92 19.00
N GLU A 271 29.43 -11.51 20.06
CA GLU A 271 28.68 -11.94 21.23
C GLU A 271 28.00 -10.77 21.95
N ALA A 272 28.72 -9.65 22.13
CA ALA A 272 28.16 -8.44 22.70
C ALA A 272 27.01 -7.87 21.84
N ARG A 273 27.18 -7.84 20.51
CA ARG A 273 26.12 -7.39 19.57
C ARG A 273 24.90 -8.30 19.55
N LEU A 274 25.08 -9.61 19.76
CA LEU A 274 23.98 -10.58 19.84
C LEU A 274 23.18 -10.47 21.15
N GLN A 275 23.80 -9.95 22.21
CA GLN A 275 23.19 -9.78 23.54
C GLN A 275 22.61 -8.38 23.76
N ALA A 276 23.10 -7.36 23.04
CA ALA A 276 22.64 -5.99 23.18
C ALA A 276 21.33 -5.74 22.43
N TYR A 277 20.25 -5.64 23.20
CA TYR A 277 18.94 -5.25 22.69
C TYR A 277 18.76 -3.74 22.78
N GLY A 278 18.02 -3.20 21.83
CA GLY A 278 17.73 -1.78 21.73
C GLY A 278 16.54 -1.54 20.82
N TYR A 279 16.41 -0.30 20.39
CA TYR A 279 15.44 0.11 19.40
C TYR A 279 16.15 0.77 18.23
N TRP A 280 15.80 0.35 17.01
CA TRP A 280 16.05 1.13 15.81
C TRP A 280 15.00 2.23 15.74
N ILE A 281 15.44 3.47 15.58
CA ILE A 281 14.62 4.67 15.71
C ILE A 281 14.65 5.46 14.40
N VAL A 282 13.46 5.92 14.01
CA VAL A 282 13.26 6.89 12.93
C VAL A 282 12.63 8.17 13.49
N ALA A 283 13.03 9.32 12.94
CA ALA A 283 12.48 10.62 13.28
C ALA A 283 11.52 11.10 12.18
N ILE A 284 10.41 11.73 12.58
CA ILE A 284 9.39 12.29 11.71
C ILE A 284 9.17 13.74 12.10
N ARG A 285 9.46 14.67 11.20
CA ARG A 285 9.33 16.10 11.46
C ARG A 285 7.88 16.50 11.68
N ARG A 286 7.60 17.20 12.79
CA ARG A 286 6.23 17.63 13.13
C ARG A 286 5.69 18.73 12.20
N GLU A 287 6.57 19.49 11.56
CA GLU A 287 6.16 20.58 10.67
C GLU A 287 5.49 20.08 9.39
N ASN A 288 6.02 19.00 8.81
CA ASN A 288 5.65 18.58 7.46
C ASN A 288 5.54 17.07 7.27
N GLY A 289 5.85 16.26 8.28
CA GLY A 289 5.81 14.80 8.24
C GLY A 289 7.03 14.14 7.58
N ASP A 290 8.08 14.90 7.26
CA ASP A 290 9.28 14.34 6.63
C ASP A 290 9.98 13.33 7.54
N ILE A 291 10.36 12.20 6.97
CA ILE A 291 11.27 11.25 7.61
C ILE A 291 12.68 11.84 7.59
N LEU A 292 13.29 11.90 8.76
CA LEU A 292 14.65 12.38 8.96
C LEU A 292 15.54 11.23 9.45
N GLU A 293 16.83 11.33 9.17
CA GLU A 293 17.84 10.57 9.91
C GLU A 293 17.80 11.05 11.36
N ALA A 294 17.52 10.13 12.28
CA ALA A 294 17.40 10.38 13.71
C ALA A 294 18.76 10.50 14.41
#